data_AF-A0AAW6RNH1-F1
#
_entry.id   AF-A0AAW6RNH1-F1
#
_cell.length_a   1.000
_cell.length_b   1.000
_cell.length_c   1.000
_cell.angle_alpha   90.00
_cell.angle_beta   90.00
_cell.angle_gamma   90.00
#
_symmetry.space_group_name_H-M   'P 1'
#
loop_
_entity.id
_entity.type
_entity.pdbx_description
1 polymer ?
#
loop_
_entity_poly.entity_id
_entity_poly.type
_entity_poly.pdbx_seq_one_letter_code
_entity_poly.pdbx_strand_id
1 'polypeptide(L)'
;NAVNAGKEVTVHEKSINKHGWKGFGYIVIDPETGAGAYLIEGSGNGAVAFLLGVGAGAVILTLLNDAAAAIMTGPIGIASIAITLAIIVPILTVYVASLASWLHSGSAADQTTKIKCFTGGLGYMLSAYGVFAAFGIGEIAGKLTGIILSILGISLDTLGGDTPLQCLFNKDPLEIGG
;
A
#
# COMPACT_ATOMS: atom_id res chain seq x y z
N ASN A 1 -15.37 5.38 25.21
CA ASN A 1 -14.44 6.36 25.80
C ASN A 1 -13.88 5.74 27.08
N ALA A 2 -12.56 5.55 27.20
CA ALA A 2 -11.93 4.74 28.26
C ALA A 2 -12.08 5.36 29.67
N VAL A 3 -12.03 6.69 29.76
CA VAL A 3 -12.28 7.43 31.01
C VAL A 3 -13.72 7.22 31.50
N ASN A 4 -14.70 7.24 30.59
CA ASN A 4 -16.10 6.95 30.94
C ASN A 4 -16.34 5.48 31.33
N ALA A 5 -15.38 4.60 31.07
CA ALA A 5 -15.43 3.18 31.44
C ALA A 5 -14.69 2.90 32.77
N GLY A 6 -14.33 3.94 33.53
CA GLY A 6 -13.65 3.81 34.82
C GLY A 6 -12.18 3.38 34.73
N LYS A 7 -11.56 3.47 33.54
CA LYS A 7 -10.13 3.16 33.36
C LYS A 7 -9.27 4.38 33.66
N GLU A 8 -8.09 4.14 34.24
CA GLU A 8 -7.07 5.18 34.43
C GLU A 8 -6.32 5.37 33.11
N VAL A 9 -6.29 6.60 32.59
CA VAL A 9 -5.61 6.91 31.34
C VAL A 9 -4.46 7.88 31.61
N THR A 10 -3.22 7.41 31.46
CA THR A 10 -2.03 8.25 31.53
C THR A 10 -1.62 8.68 30.13
N VAL A 11 -1.53 9.99 29.91
CA VAL A 11 -1.16 10.58 28.62
C VAL A 11 0.16 11.31 28.74
N HIS A 12 0.93 11.39 27.65
CA HIS A 12 2.09 12.27 27.64
C HIS A 12 1.64 13.74 27.67
N GLU A 13 2.30 14.55 28.50
CA GLU A 13 2.02 16.00 28.65
C GLU A 13 2.29 16.78 27.35
N LYS A 14 3.24 16.28 26.53
CA LYS A 14 3.60 16.85 25.24
C LYS A 14 3.61 15.77 24.16
N SER A 15 3.25 16.18 22.95
CA SER A 15 3.39 15.35 21.75
C SER A 15 4.82 14.81 21.64
N ILE A 16 4.96 13.50 21.45
CA ILE A 16 6.26 12.88 21.22
C ILE A 16 6.63 13.14 19.77
N ASN A 17 7.85 13.64 19.54
CA ASN A 17 8.44 13.72 18.21
C ASN A 17 9.73 12.90 18.21
N LYS A 18 9.72 11.75 17.52
CA LYS A 18 10.88 10.86 17.43
C LYS A 18 10.93 10.19 16.07
N HIS A 19 12.01 10.40 15.32
CA HIS A 19 12.22 9.88 13.96
C HIS A 19 11.11 10.21 12.95
N GLY A 20 10.53 11.42 13.03
CA GLY A 20 9.49 11.88 12.10
C GLY A 20 8.08 11.41 12.45
N TRP A 21 7.91 10.57 13.47
CA TRP A 21 6.59 10.26 14.04
C TRP A 21 6.23 11.32 15.07
N LYS A 22 5.03 11.91 14.93
CA LYS A 22 4.43 12.87 15.85
C LYS A 22 3.10 12.32 16.35
N GLY A 23 2.97 12.12 17.66
CA GLY A 23 1.71 11.64 18.25
C GLY A 23 1.77 11.54 19.77
N PHE A 24 0.67 11.14 20.37
CA PHE A 24 0.59 10.89 21.80
C PHE A 24 0.65 9.38 22.10
N GLY A 25 1.30 9.02 23.20
CA GLY A 25 1.15 7.70 23.81
C GLY A 25 0.14 7.77 24.95
N TYR A 26 -0.75 6.79 25.04
CA TYR A 26 -1.73 6.63 26.10
C TYR A 26 -1.56 5.27 26.76
N ILE A 27 -1.39 5.24 28.08
CA ILE A 27 -1.51 4.01 28.87
C ILE A 27 -2.93 3.97 29.42
N VAL A 28 -3.66 2.89 29.17
CA VAL A 28 -4.98 2.64 29.76
C VAL A 28 -4.84 1.50 30.75
N ILE A 29 -5.11 1.76 32.03
CA ILE A 29 -5.04 0.77 33.10
C ILE A 29 -6.44 0.49 33.62
N ASP A 30 -6.74 -0.79 33.79
CA ASP A 30 -7.89 -1.25 34.55
C ASP A 30 -7.58 -1.27 36.04
N PRO A 31 -8.17 -0.37 36.85
CA PRO A 31 -7.87 -0.32 38.28
C PRO A 31 -8.36 -1.55 39.04
N GLU A 32 -9.33 -2.31 38.51
CA GLU A 32 -9.88 -3.49 39.17
C GLU A 32 -9.02 -4.74 38.96
N THR A 33 -8.38 -4.86 37.79
CA THR A 33 -7.63 -6.06 37.38
C THR A 33 -6.12 -5.83 37.27
N GLY A 34 -5.68 -4.57 37.24
CA GLY A 34 -4.29 -4.20 36.95
C GLY A 34 -3.89 -4.38 35.49
N ALA A 35 -4.81 -4.76 34.59
CA ALA A 35 -4.52 -4.94 33.18
C ALA A 35 -4.27 -3.58 32.50
N GLY A 36 -3.15 -3.46 31.79
CA GLY A 36 -2.75 -2.23 31.10
C GLY A 36 -2.63 -2.44 29.59
N ALA A 37 -3.05 -1.44 28.81
CA ALA A 37 -2.79 -1.35 27.37
C ALA A 37 -1.99 -0.09 27.06
N TYR A 38 -0.93 -0.22 26.28
CA TYR A 38 -0.19 0.91 25.73
C TYR A 38 -0.68 1.20 24.31
N LEU A 39 -1.37 2.32 24.13
CA LEU A 39 -1.83 2.81 22.83
C LEU A 39 -0.89 3.91 22.36
N ILE A 40 -0.44 3.80 21.13
CA ILE A 40 0.26 4.88 20.44
C ILE A 40 -0.76 5.48 19.49
N GLU A 41 -0.87 6.80 19.48
CA GLU A 41 -1.60 7.54 18.46
C GLU A 41 -0.86 7.36 17.13
N GLY A 42 -1.20 6.25 16.49
CA GLY A 42 -0.61 5.78 15.26
C GLY A 42 -1.39 6.37 14.10
N SER A 43 -0.75 7.33 13.45
CA SER A 43 -1.17 7.92 12.21
C SER A 43 -1.73 6.92 11.19
N GLY A 44 -2.83 7.35 10.55
CA GLY A 44 -3.15 7.18 9.13
C GLY A 44 -3.21 5.74 8.64
N ASN A 45 -4.29 5.42 7.93
CA ASN A 45 -4.40 4.13 7.23
C ASN A 45 -3.40 3.97 6.06
N GLY A 46 -2.21 4.59 6.10
CA GLY A 46 -1.16 4.53 5.09
C GLY A 46 -0.70 3.11 4.82
N ALA A 47 -0.62 2.25 5.84
CA ALA A 47 -0.32 0.82 5.64
C ALA A 47 -1.40 0.10 4.81
N VAL A 48 -2.67 0.38 5.08
CA VAL A 48 -3.79 -0.17 4.29
C VAL A 48 -3.74 0.37 2.87
N ALA A 49 -3.51 1.67 2.70
CA ALA A 49 -3.38 2.29 1.38
C ALA A 49 -2.22 1.69 0.58
N PHE A 50 -1.09 1.44 1.24
CA PHE A 50 0.07 0.78 0.65
C PHE A 50 -0.27 -0.65 0.20
N LEU A 51 -0.91 -1.46 1.03
CA LEU A 51 -1.31 -2.82 0.65
C LEU A 51 -2.34 -2.84 -0.49
N LEU A 52 -3.26 -1.88 -0.51
CA LEU A 52 -4.18 -1.69 -1.64
C LEU A 52 -3.38 -1.31 -2.90
N GLY A 53 -2.40 -0.40 -2.80
CA GLY A 53 -1.47 -0.08 -3.89
C GLY A 53 -0.77 -1.31 -4.45
N VAL A 54 -0.25 -2.17 -3.58
CA VAL A 54 0.37 -3.45 -3.95
C VAL A 54 -0.62 -4.36 -4.69
N GLY A 55 -1.85 -4.48 -4.18
CA GLY A 55 -2.92 -5.26 -4.83
C GLY A 55 -3.27 -4.74 -6.23
N ALA A 56 -3.36 -3.42 -6.39
CA ALA A 56 -3.58 -2.80 -7.70
C ALA A 56 -2.42 -3.10 -8.67
N GLY A 57 -1.18 -3.03 -8.18
CA GLY A 57 0.01 -3.40 -8.94
C GLY A 57 0.00 -4.87 -9.38
N ALA A 58 -0.44 -5.78 -8.50
CA ALA A 58 -0.57 -7.19 -8.83
C ALA A 58 -1.57 -7.42 -9.97
N VAL A 59 -2.73 -6.75 -9.95
CA VAL A 59 -3.72 -6.83 -11.04
C VAL A 59 -3.11 -6.34 -12.36
N ILE A 60 -2.42 -5.20 -12.36
CA ILE A 60 -1.74 -4.68 -13.56
C ILE A 60 -0.75 -5.70 -14.11
N LEU A 61 0.06 -6.33 -13.24
CA LEU A 61 1.03 -7.34 -13.65
C LEU A 61 0.37 -8.59 -14.21
N THR A 62 -0.77 -9.04 -13.66
CA THR A 62 -1.50 -10.17 -14.24
C THR A 62 -1.96 -9.89 -15.67
N LEU A 63 -2.49 -8.70 -15.94
CA LEU A 63 -2.93 -8.30 -17.27
C LEU A 63 -1.75 -8.16 -18.26
N LEU A 64 -0.61 -7.65 -17.81
CA LEU A 64 0.60 -7.55 -18.64
C LEU A 64 1.17 -8.93 -18.99
N ASN A 65 1.14 -9.88 -18.05
CA ASN A 65 1.57 -11.25 -18.31
C ASN A 65 0.65 -11.97 -19.28
N ASP A 66 -0.66 -11.79 -19.16
CA ASP A 66 -1.61 -12.37 -20.11
C ASP A 66 -1.44 -11.78 -21.51
N ALA A 67 -1.17 -10.47 -21.61
CA ALA A 67 -0.84 -9.83 -22.88
C ALA A 67 0.45 -10.42 -23.50
N ALA A 68 1.49 -10.62 -22.69
CA ALA A 68 2.73 -11.27 -23.13
C ALA A 68 2.50 -12.74 -23.55
N ALA A 69 1.69 -13.49 -22.81
CA ALA A 69 1.35 -14.87 -23.10
C ALA A 69 0.57 -15.02 -24.41
N ALA A 70 -0.34 -14.08 -24.72
CA ALA A 70 -1.07 -14.06 -25.99
C ALA A 70 -0.17 -13.85 -27.21
N ILE A 71 0.89 -13.05 -27.08
CA ILE A 71 1.90 -12.87 -28.14
C ILE A 71 2.66 -14.18 -28.39
N MET A 72 2.98 -14.92 -27.33
CA MET A 72 3.83 -16.11 -27.41
C MET A 72 3.09 -17.38 -27.82
N THR A 73 1.84 -17.54 -27.40
CA THR A 73 1.07 -18.79 -27.55
C THR A 73 -0.03 -18.71 -28.61
N GLY A 74 -0.21 -17.54 -29.23
CA GLY A 74 -1.16 -17.34 -30.32
C GLY A 74 -2.61 -17.54 -29.87
N PRO A 75 -3.45 -18.33 -30.59
CA PRO A 75 -4.87 -18.46 -30.29
C PRO A 75 -5.18 -18.92 -28.85
N ILE A 76 -4.30 -19.70 -28.24
CA ILE A 76 -4.48 -20.22 -26.87
C ILE A 76 -4.37 -19.10 -25.83
N GLY A 77 -3.37 -18.23 -25.95
CA GLY A 77 -3.21 -17.10 -25.03
C GLY A 77 -4.24 -15.98 -25.25
N ILE A 78 -4.80 -15.87 -26.45
CA ILE A 78 -5.95 -14.97 -26.68
C ILE A 78 -7.17 -15.49 -25.92
N ALA A 79 -7.37 -16.81 -25.86
CA ALA A 79 -8.46 -17.41 -25.08
C ALA A 79 -8.28 -17.23 -23.56
N SER A 80 -7.04 -17.26 -23.05
CA SER A 80 -6.77 -17.01 -21.62
C SER A 80 -7.11 -15.58 -21.20
N ILE A 81 -6.86 -14.57 -22.06
CA ILE A 81 -7.25 -13.18 -21.80
C ILE A 81 -8.76 -13.06 -21.57
N ALA A 82 -9.59 -13.71 -22.39
CA ALA A 82 -11.05 -13.63 -22.26
C ALA A 82 -11.53 -14.18 -20.91
N ILE A 83 -10.92 -15.28 -20.43
CA ILE A 83 -11.22 -15.89 -19.13
C ILE A 83 -10.76 -14.99 -18.00
N THR A 84 -9.53 -14.46 -18.07
CA THR A 84 -9.01 -13.54 -17.05
C THR A 84 -9.86 -12.29 -16.96
N LEU A 85 -10.22 -11.65 -18.08
CA LEU A 85 -11.04 -10.44 -18.08
C LEU A 85 -12.44 -10.68 -17.49
N ALA A 86 -13.07 -11.82 -17.78
CA ALA A 86 -14.37 -12.16 -17.22
C ALA A 86 -14.36 -12.21 -15.68
N ILE A 87 -13.22 -12.56 -15.08
CA ILE A 87 -13.05 -12.66 -13.62
C ILE A 87 -12.52 -11.34 -13.04
N ILE A 88 -11.48 -10.76 -13.65
CA ILE A 88 -10.79 -9.58 -13.11
C ILE A 88 -11.63 -8.32 -13.26
N VAL A 89 -12.35 -8.12 -14.37
CA VAL A 89 -13.14 -6.88 -14.59
C VAL A 89 -14.17 -6.63 -13.49
N PRO A 90 -15.05 -7.58 -13.09
CA PRO A 90 -16.00 -7.32 -12.00
C PRO A 90 -15.29 -7.05 -10.67
N ILE A 91 -14.22 -7.78 -10.36
CA ILE A 91 -13.42 -7.55 -9.14
C ILE A 91 -12.80 -6.14 -9.16
N LEU A 92 -12.22 -5.75 -10.29
CA LEU A 92 -11.56 -4.46 -10.46
C LEU A 92 -12.56 -3.30 -10.34
N THR A 93 -13.78 -3.45 -10.87
CA THR A 93 -14.81 -2.41 -10.74
C THR A 93 -15.21 -2.17 -9.28
N VAL A 94 -15.44 -3.25 -8.52
CA VAL A 94 -15.75 -3.15 -7.08
C VAL A 94 -14.55 -2.59 -6.31
N TYR A 95 -13.35 -3.06 -6.64
CA TYR A 95 -12.09 -2.60 -6.06
C TYR A 95 -11.92 -1.09 -6.23
N VAL A 96 -12.02 -0.58 -7.46
CA VAL A 96 -11.86 0.85 -7.76
C VAL A 96 -12.94 1.70 -7.09
N ALA A 97 -14.20 1.25 -7.06
CA ALA A 97 -15.29 1.98 -6.39
C ALA A 97 -15.08 2.06 -4.86
N SER A 98 -14.68 0.95 -4.24
CA SER A 98 -14.35 0.90 -2.81
C SER A 98 -13.11 1.73 -2.47
N LEU A 99 -12.09 1.70 -3.32
CA LEU A 99 -10.88 2.48 -3.15
C LEU A 99 -11.15 3.97 -3.27
N ALA A 100 -11.91 4.40 -4.30
CA ALA A 100 -12.22 5.80 -4.49
C ALA A 100 -12.99 6.38 -3.31
N SER A 101 -14.01 5.68 -2.81
CA SER A 101 -14.78 6.12 -1.64
C SER A 101 -13.93 6.16 -0.37
N TRP A 102 -13.04 5.17 -0.18
CA TRP A 102 -12.17 5.11 0.98
C TRP A 102 -11.05 6.15 0.95
N LEU A 103 -10.44 6.38 -0.23
CA LEU A 103 -9.43 7.42 -0.42
C LEU A 103 -10.03 8.75 0.01
N HIS A 104 -11.21 9.15 -0.52
CA HIS A 104 -11.94 10.40 -0.22
C HIS A 104 -12.53 10.53 1.20
N SER A 105 -12.36 9.54 2.07
CA SER A 105 -12.84 9.60 3.46
C SER A 105 -11.81 10.22 4.41
N GLY A 106 -12.23 11.08 5.32
CA GLY A 106 -11.36 11.67 6.34
C GLY A 106 -10.93 13.11 6.06
N SER A 107 -9.91 13.60 6.78
CA SER A 107 -9.39 14.96 6.64
C SER A 107 -8.46 15.10 5.43
N ALA A 108 -8.24 16.32 4.93
CA ALA A 108 -7.36 16.57 3.77
C ALA A 108 -5.90 16.08 3.98
N ALA A 109 -5.42 16.05 5.22
CA ALA A 109 -4.12 15.48 5.54
C ALA A 109 -4.13 13.95 5.38
N ASP A 110 -5.18 13.27 5.87
CA ASP A 110 -5.37 11.82 5.73
C ASP A 110 -5.53 11.39 4.26
N GLN A 111 -6.24 12.20 3.45
CA GLN A 111 -6.33 12.02 2.00
C GLN A 111 -4.96 11.93 1.34
N THR A 112 -4.09 12.89 1.66
CA THR A 112 -2.77 13.03 1.04
C THR A 112 -1.88 11.85 1.42
N THR A 113 -1.88 11.44 2.69
CA THR A 113 -1.13 10.26 3.16
C THR A 113 -1.64 9.00 2.48
N LYS A 114 -2.96 8.78 2.38
CA LYS A 114 -3.52 7.61 1.69
C LYS A 114 -3.12 7.55 0.22
N ILE A 115 -3.18 8.67 -0.51
CA ILE A 115 -2.83 8.71 -1.93
C ILE A 115 -1.33 8.41 -2.12
N LYS A 116 -0.45 9.07 -1.37
CA LYS A 116 1.01 8.82 -1.46
C LYS A 116 1.38 7.38 -1.12
N CYS A 117 0.69 6.79 -0.15
CA CYS A 117 0.93 5.40 0.22
C CYS A 117 0.37 4.40 -0.78
N PHE A 118 -0.79 4.69 -1.37
CA PHE A 118 -1.33 3.90 -2.47
C PHE A 118 -0.40 3.90 -3.69
N THR A 119 0.08 5.06 -4.13
CA THR A 119 1.05 5.15 -5.22
C THR A 119 2.38 4.49 -4.85
N GLY A 120 2.75 4.56 -3.56
CA GLY A 120 3.93 3.88 -3.03
C GLY A 120 3.84 2.35 -3.14
N GLY A 121 2.71 1.78 -2.73
CA GLY A 121 2.45 0.35 -2.85
C GLY A 121 2.42 -0.14 -4.30
N LEU A 122 1.81 0.66 -5.18
CA LEU A 122 1.77 0.39 -6.62
C LEU A 122 3.18 0.31 -7.21
N GLY A 123 4.01 1.32 -6.95
CA GLY A 123 5.39 1.35 -7.45
C GLY A 123 6.28 0.26 -6.86
N TYR A 124 6.07 -0.08 -5.58
CA TYR A 124 6.76 -1.19 -4.95
C TYR A 124 6.48 -2.53 -5.64
N MET A 125 5.22 -2.83 -5.95
CA MET A 125 4.85 -4.09 -6.58
C MET A 125 5.40 -4.22 -8.01
N LEU A 126 5.32 -3.14 -8.81
CA LEU A 126 5.84 -3.14 -10.18
C LEU A 126 7.37 -3.28 -10.22
N SER A 127 8.08 -2.57 -9.34
CA SER A 127 9.55 -2.64 -9.26
C SER A 127 10.04 -4.00 -8.74
N ALA A 128 9.39 -4.57 -7.72
CA ALA A 128 9.72 -5.90 -7.23
C ALA A 128 9.53 -6.97 -8.32
N TYR A 129 8.40 -6.93 -9.04
CA TYR A 129 8.13 -7.88 -10.11
C TYR A 129 9.15 -7.80 -11.25
N GLY A 130 9.55 -6.59 -11.67
CA GLY A 130 10.57 -6.39 -12.70
C GLY A 130 11.87 -7.13 -12.39
N VAL A 131 12.33 -7.12 -11.13
CA VAL A 131 13.56 -7.80 -10.69
C VAL A 131 13.36 -9.32 -10.57
N PHE A 132 12.29 -9.78 -9.93
CA PHE A 132 12.05 -11.22 -9.74
C PHE A 132 11.79 -11.96 -11.06
N ALA A 133 11.03 -11.35 -11.97
CA ALA A 133 10.66 -11.98 -13.23
C ALA A 133 11.79 -11.95 -14.27
N ALA A 134 12.63 -10.91 -14.29
CA ALA A 134 13.76 -10.83 -15.21
C ALA A 134 14.90 -11.82 -14.88
N PHE A 135 15.11 -12.14 -13.59
CA PHE A 135 16.27 -12.95 -13.13
C PHE A 135 15.90 -14.31 -12.52
N GLY A 136 14.62 -14.63 -12.31
CA GLY A 136 14.16 -15.91 -11.72
C GLY A 136 13.82 -17.04 -12.71
N ILE A 137 13.44 -18.21 -12.16
CA ILE A 137 12.93 -19.41 -12.90
C ILE A 137 11.47 -19.26 -13.38
N GLY A 138 11.05 -18.04 -13.73
CA GLY A 138 9.70 -17.77 -14.22
C GLY A 138 9.44 -18.34 -15.63
N GLU A 139 8.16 -18.51 -15.96
CA GLU A 139 7.69 -18.81 -17.31
C GLU A 139 8.15 -17.72 -18.31
N ILE A 140 8.29 -18.07 -19.60
CA ILE A 140 8.86 -17.20 -20.64
C ILE A 140 8.11 -15.85 -20.72
N ALA A 141 6.79 -15.87 -20.55
CA ALA A 141 5.96 -14.66 -20.51
C ALA A 141 6.35 -13.72 -19.35
N GLY A 142 6.63 -14.26 -18.16
CA GLY A 142 7.07 -13.48 -17.00
C GLY A 142 8.42 -12.81 -17.21
N LYS A 143 9.37 -13.50 -17.87
CA LYS A 143 10.68 -12.93 -18.22
C LYS A 143 10.56 -11.73 -19.16
N LEU A 144 9.72 -11.84 -20.19
CA LEU A 144 9.44 -10.74 -21.12
C LEU A 144 8.81 -9.54 -20.40
N THR A 145 7.80 -9.77 -19.57
CA THR A 145 7.16 -8.72 -18.76
C THR A 145 8.16 -8.04 -17.82
N GLY A 146 9.02 -8.81 -17.16
CA GLY A 146 10.09 -8.29 -16.29
C GLY A 146 11.10 -7.41 -17.04
N ILE A 147 11.52 -7.84 -18.24
CA ILE A 147 12.40 -7.05 -19.12
C ILE A 147 11.71 -5.75 -19.52
N ILE A 148 10.44 -5.79 -19.95
CA ILE A 148 9.67 -4.58 -20.33
C ILE A 148 9.60 -3.59 -19.16
N LEU A 149 9.25 -4.06 -17.96
CA LEU A 149 9.20 -3.23 -16.75
C LEU A 149 10.55 -2.61 -16.39
N SER A 150 11.64 -3.37 -16.55
CA SER A 150 13.00 -2.88 -16.30
C SER A 150 13.44 -1.81 -17.30
N ILE A 151 13.02 -1.91 -18.56
CA ILE A 151 13.28 -0.90 -19.60
C ILE A 151 12.46 0.36 -19.36
N LEU A 152 11.19 0.21 -18.96
CA LEU A 152 10.29 1.34 -18.67
C LEU A 152 10.68 2.08 -17.39
N GLY A 153 11.56 1.53 -16.55
CA GLY A 153 12.10 2.20 -15.37
C GLY A 153 11.03 2.58 -14.35
N ILE A 154 9.94 1.80 -14.24
CA ILE A 154 8.87 2.08 -13.28
C ILE A 154 9.39 1.73 -11.87
N SER A 155 10.01 2.71 -11.21
CA SER A 155 10.42 2.63 -9.82
C SER A 155 9.41 3.32 -8.91
N LEU A 156 9.53 3.09 -7.62
CA LEU A 156 8.79 3.82 -6.59
C LEU A 156 8.94 5.35 -6.76
N ASP A 157 10.15 5.80 -7.13
CA ASP A 157 10.47 7.22 -7.34
C ASP A 157 9.72 7.80 -8.56
N THR A 158 9.47 6.98 -9.59
CA THR A 158 8.71 7.38 -10.79
C THR A 158 7.25 7.72 -10.47
N LEU A 159 6.65 7.04 -9.49
CA LEU A 159 5.26 7.21 -9.09
C LEU A 159 5.08 8.19 -7.93
N GLY A 160 6.17 8.76 -7.40
CA GLY A 160 6.15 9.78 -6.35
C GLY A 160 5.48 9.31 -5.04
N GLY A 161 5.50 8.01 -4.79
CA GLY A 161 4.85 7.39 -3.63
C GLY A 161 5.77 7.27 -2.42
N ASP A 162 5.17 7.21 -1.23
CA ASP A 162 5.91 7.04 0.03
C ASP A 162 6.40 5.59 0.18
N THR A 163 7.56 5.42 0.81
CA THR A 163 8.13 4.09 1.12
C THR A 163 7.26 3.33 2.11
N PRO A 164 7.36 1.97 2.17
CA PRO A 164 6.61 1.19 3.15
C PRO A 164 6.79 1.68 4.59
N LEU A 165 8.02 2.09 4.95
CA LEU A 165 8.32 2.64 6.27
C LEU A 165 7.65 3.99 6.52
N GLN A 166 7.61 4.88 5.51
CA GLN A 166 6.89 6.15 5.62
C GLN A 166 5.38 5.93 5.75
N CYS A 167 4.83 4.93 5.07
CA CYS A 167 3.41 4.59 5.17
C CYS A 167 2.99 3.88 6.45
N LEU A 168 3.91 3.14 7.07
CA LEU A 168 3.70 2.48 8.36
C LEU A 168 3.82 3.44 9.54
N PHE A 169 4.69 4.45 9.42
CA PHE A 169 5.00 5.34 10.53
C PHE A 169 4.56 6.80 10.33
N ASN A 170 3.94 7.11 9.18
CA ASN A 170 3.57 8.46 8.74
C ASN A 170 4.65 9.48 9.07
N LYS A 171 5.83 9.23 8.52
CA LYS A 171 6.89 10.20 8.61
C LYS A 171 6.51 11.32 7.66
N ASP A 172 6.10 12.47 8.19
CA ASP A 172 6.15 13.69 7.40
C ASP A 172 7.56 13.76 6.80
N PRO A 173 7.70 14.03 5.48
CA PRO A 173 9.01 14.23 4.89
C PRO A 173 9.66 15.35 5.69
N LEU A 174 10.74 15.00 6.39
CA LEU A 174 11.61 15.95 7.05
C LEU A 174 11.84 17.08 6.06
N GLU A 175 11.47 18.31 6.42
CA GLU A 175 12.03 19.49 5.82
C GLU A 175 13.54 19.41 6.05
N ILE A 176 14.24 18.77 5.10
CA ILE A 176 15.68 18.90 4.92
C ILE A 176 15.85 20.24 4.22
N GLY A 177 15.68 21.31 4.99
CA GLY A 177 15.82 22.69 4.59
C GLY A 177 16.48 23.44 5.73
N GLY A 178 17.76 23.15 5.94
CA GLY A 178 18.69 24.11 6.53
C GLY A 178 19.26 25.02 5.46
#